data_AF-A0A661HNM8-F1
#
_entry.id   AF-A0A661HNM8-F1
#
_cell.length_a   1.000
_cell.length_b   1.000
_cell.length_c   1.000
_cell.angle_alpha   90.00
_cell.angle_beta   90.00
_cell.angle_gamma   90.00
#
_symmetry.space_group_name_H-M   'P 1'
#
loop_
_entity.id
_entity.type
_entity.pdbx_description
1 polymer ?
#
loop_
_entity_poly.entity_id
_entity_poly.type
_entity_poly.pdbx_seq_one_letter_code
_entity_poly.pdbx_strand_id
1 'polypeptide(L)'
;MFKVVTLLFLSTLLIAQNPKIYSALGDEIYDNLFSIINLQEIDYYKKDSQKIYKYEMSVLNTKQNGFDIQNNKNTITKAQYLEELRGLSKINTSYIRSSEILFNKAIEEGNSEQFNSLIATGIIDINKYRNEIFNYYLSHKDSVYVTVEIQNVIDEQTKTKKQKAKIKSHNSQRYIDYRRIQSIREADRRKKERYEQLLQKELEEKKLEIRSQQLKI
;
A
#
# COMPACT_ATOMS: atom_id res chain seq x y z
N MET A 1 12.94 -35.36 24.71
CA MET A 1 13.21 -34.70 23.41
C MET A 1 12.40 -33.41 23.20
N PHE A 2 11.09 -33.37 23.48
CA PHE A 2 10.29 -32.15 23.32
C PHE A 2 10.83 -30.92 24.09
N LYS A 3 11.37 -31.10 25.30
CA LYS A 3 11.92 -30.01 26.14
C LYS A 3 13.19 -29.34 25.57
N VAL A 4 14.00 -30.05 24.77
CA VAL A 4 15.23 -29.49 24.17
C VAL A 4 14.88 -28.67 22.92
N VAL A 5 13.87 -29.11 22.17
CA VAL A 5 13.35 -28.39 20.99
C VAL A 5 12.66 -27.08 21.40
N THR A 6 11.97 -27.03 22.54
CA THR A 6 11.34 -25.79 23.04
C THR A 6 12.37 -24.73 23.47
N LEU A 7 13.52 -25.16 24.00
CA LEU A 7 14.56 -24.23 24.47
C LEU A 7 15.26 -23.51 23.29
N LEU A 8 15.47 -24.22 22.17
CA LEU A 8 16.06 -23.66 20.95
C LEU A 8 15.14 -22.62 20.27
N PHE A 9 13.83 -22.83 20.28
CA PHE A 9 12.86 -21.85 19.78
C PHE A 9 12.75 -20.60 20.68
N LEU A 10 12.99 -20.74 21.99
CA LEU A 10 12.93 -19.59 22.90
C LEU A 10 14.15 -18.67 22.75
N SER A 11 15.33 -19.23 22.43
CA SER A 11 16.53 -18.45 22.17
C SER A 11 16.47 -17.64 20.87
N THR A 12 15.78 -18.11 19.84
CA THR A 12 15.63 -17.35 18.57
C THR A 12 14.63 -16.20 18.70
N LEU A 13 13.60 -16.33 19.54
CA LEU A 13 12.61 -15.27 19.79
C LEU A 13 13.19 -14.05 20.54
N LEU A 14 14.23 -14.23 21.35
CA LEU A 14 14.90 -13.14 22.08
C LEU A 14 15.74 -12.24 21.16
N ILE A 15 16.24 -12.77 20.04
CA ILE A 15 17.04 -12.00 19.05
C ILE A 15 16.17 -11.03 18.24
N ALA A 16 14.88 -11.36 18.08
CA ALA A 16 13.93 -10.56 17.30
C ALA A 16 13.43 -9.31 18.03
N GLN A 17 13.67 -9.16 19.33
CA GLN A 17 13.23 -7.99 20.07
C GLN A 17 14.29 -6.88 20.02
N ASN A 18 13.84 -5.63 20.00
CA ASN A 18 14.69 -4.45 20.12
C ASN A 18 14.60 -3.88 21.55
N PRO A 19 15.66 -3.22 22.05
CA PRO A 19 15.58 -2.47 23.30
C PRO A 19 14.48 -1.40 23.23
N LYS A 20 13.45 -1.54 24.07
CA LYS A 20 12.41 -0.50 24.27
C LYS A 20 12.95 0.89 24.63
N ILE A 21 14.11 0.98 25.28
CA ILE A 21 14.70 2.28 25.66
C ILE A 21 15.18 3.01 24.40
N TYR A 22 14.67 4.23 24.20
CA TYR A 22 14.90 5.00 22.97
C TYR A 22 14.51 4.24 21.67
N SER A 23 13.54 3.34 21.75
CA SER A 23 12.99 2.55 20.62
C SER A 23 12.67 3.40 19.39
N ALA A 24 12.11 4.59 19.59
CA ALA A 24 11.80 5.52 18.49
C ALA A 24 13.00 5.84 17.57
N LEU A 25 14.23 5.77 18.09
CA LEU A 25 15.46 5.94 17.31
C LEU A 25 16.14 4.60 17.01
N GLY A 26 16.12 3.67 17.97
CA GLY A 26 16.79 2.39 17.87
C GLY A 26 16.15 1.44 16.87
N ASP A 27 14.81 1.36 16.82
CA ASP A 27 14.10 0.37 16.01
C ASP A 27 14.44 0.50 14.53
N GLU A 28 14.44 1.72 13.98
CA GLU A 28 14.83 1.96 12.59
C GLU A 28 16.27 1.49 12.31
N ILE A 29 17.20 1.68 13.24
CA ILE A 29 18.60 1.26 13.08
C ILE A 29 18.70 -0.26 13.11
N TYR A 30 18.01 -0.92 14.04
CA TYR A 30 18.09 -2.36 14.23
C TYR A 30 17.37 -3.11 13.11
N ASP A 31 16.22 -2.61 12.66
CA ASP A 31 15.39 -3.24 11.64
C ASP A 31 16.05 -3.15 10.24
N ASN A 32 16.79 -2.06 9.97
CA ASN A 32 17.51 -1.88 8.71
C ASN A 32 18.87 -2.59 8.64
N LEU A 33 19.36 -3.15 9.75
CA LEU A 33 20.72 -3.70 9.83
C LEU A 33 21.00 -4.71 8.71
N PHE A 34 20.12 -5.69 8.52
CA PHE A 34 20.28 -6.71 7.48
C PHE A 34 20.22 -6.11 6.08
N SER A 35 19.32 -5.16 5.85
CA SER A 35 19.20 -4.48 4.55
C SER A 35 20.47 -3.71 4.19
N ILE A 36 21.13 -3.08 5.17
CA ILE A 36 22.40 -2.37 4.98
C ILE A 36 23.56 -3.35 4.77
N ILE A 37 23.60 -4.49 5.47
CA ILE A 37 24.60 -5.55 5.22
C ILE A 37 24.50 -6.05 3.78
N ASN A 38 23.28 -6.32 3.32
CA ASN A 38 23.01 -6.82 1.96
C ASN A 38 23.40 -5.83 0.86
N LEU A 39 23.63 -4.54 1.16
CA LEU A 39 24.16 -3.59 0.18
C LEU A 39 25.51 -4.03 -0.38
N GLN A 40 26.30 -4.81 0.37
CA GLN A 40 27.62 -5.30 -0.07
C GLN A 40 27.53 -6.16 -1.34
N GLU A 41 26.38 -6.77 -1.61
CA GLU A 41 26.13 -7.56 -2.82
C GLU A 41 26.01 -6.68 -4.07
N ILE A 42 25.82 -5.37 -3.90
CA ILE A 42 25.73 -4.41 -5.01
C ILE A 42 27.11 -3.80 -5.27
N ASP A 43 27.55 -3.87 -6.52
CA ASP A 43 28.87 -3.37 -6.97
C ASP A 43 29.20 -1.95 -6.48
N TYR A 44 28.20 -1.05 -6.49
CA TYR A 44 28.35 0.32 -6.03
C TYR A 44 28.89 0.43 -4.59
N TYR A 45 28.50 -0.50 -3.71
CA TYR A 45 28.82 -0.49 -2.28
C TYR A 45 29.98 -1.41 -1.90
N LYS A 46 30.55 -2.18 -2.82
CA LYS A 46 31.72 -3.05 -2.54
C LYS A 46 32.91 -2.27 -1.96
N LYS A 47 33.09 -1.02 -2.36
CA LYS A 47 34.12 -0.13 -1.80
C LYS A 47 33.86 0.26 -0.33
N ASP A 48 32.63 0.17 0.12
CA ASP A 48 32.19 0.52 1.46
C ASP A 48 32.02 -0.71 2.37
N SER A 49 32.38 -1.93 1.94
CA SER A 49 32.22 -3.16 2.75
C SER A 49 32.84 -3.05 4.14
N GLN A 50 34.03 -2.45 4.27
CA GLN A 50 34.64 -2.24 5.58
C GLN A 50 33.84 -1.28 6.47
N LYS A 51 33.19 -0.26 5.88
CA LYS A 51 32.34 0.68 6.64
C LYS A 51 31.04 0.02 7.06
N ILE A 52 30.45 -0.78 6.17
CA ILE A 52 29.23 -1.55 6.46
C ILE A 52 29.50 -2.54 7.60
N TYR A 53 30.62 -3.27 7.56
CA TYR A 53 31.01 -4.17 8.66
C TYR A 53 31.21 -3.43 10.00
N LYS A 54 31.87 -2.26 9.97
CA LYS A 54 32.02 -1.42 11.18
C LYS A 54 30.68 -0.93 11.71
N TYR A 55 29.76 -0.57 10.81
CA TYR A 55 28.40 -0.18 11.16
C TYR A 55 27.67 -1.35 11.81
N GLU A 56 27.69 -2.54 11.21
CA GLU A 56 27.09 -3.76 11.76
C GLU A 56 27.56 -4.04 13.19
N MET A 57 28.88 -4.09 13.40
CA MET A 57 29.44 -4.34 14.74
C MET A 57 29.01 -3.27 15.75
N SER A 58 28.97 -2.01 15.33
CA SER A 58 28.52 -0.90 16.18
C SER A 58 27.04 -1.02 16.53
N VAL A 59 26.18 -1.39 15.58
CA VAL A 59 24.75 -1.60 15.79
C VAL A 59 24.51 -2.76 16.76
N LEU A 60 25.18 -3.89 16.57
CA LEU A 60 25.05 -5.06 17.45
C LEU A 60 25.50 -4.76 18.88
N ASN A 61 26.65 -4.09 19.04
CA ASN A 61 27.13 -3.67 20.36
C ASN A 61 26.17 -2.66 21.01
N THR A 62 25.69 -1.69 20.26
CA THR A 62 24.73 -0.69 20.75
C THR A 62 23.40 -1.35 21.13
N LYS A 63 22.93 -2.36 20.38
CA LYS A 63 21.73 -3.15 20.71
C LYS A 63 21.91 -3.87 22.06
N GLN A 64 23.08 -4.48 22.27
CA GLN A 64 23.41 -5.13 23.54
C GLN A 64 23.45 -4.13 24.70
N ASN A 65 24.09 -2.97 24.51
CA ASN A 65 24.09 -1.87 25.49
C ASN A 65 22.67 -1.43 25.85
N GLY A 66 21.77 -1.33 24.87
CA GLY A 66 20.37 -1.00 25.08
C GLY A 66 19.68 -1.99 26.02
N PHE A 67 19.86 -3.29 25.81
CA PHE A 67 19.34 -4.32 26.71
C PHE A 67 19.97 -4.29 28.11
N ASP A 68 21.27 -4.05 28.19
CA ASP A 68 21.96 -3.99 29.48
C ASP A 68 21.45 -2.82 30.33
N ILE A 69 21.23 -1.65 29.73
CA ILE A 69 20.61 -0.50 30.39
C ILE A 69 19.19 -0.83 30.87
N GLN A 70 18.38 -1.52 30.06
CA GLN A 70 17.04 -1.93 30.46
C GLN A 70 17.02 -2.88 31.65
N ASN A 71 18.04 -3.72 31.74
CA ASN A 71 18.23 -4.68 32.83
C ASN A 71 19.03 -4.08 34.01
N ASN A 72 19.22 -2.76 34.04
CA ASN A 72 19.98 -2.03 35.07
C ASN A 72 21.43 -2.53 35.25
N LYS A 73 22.03 -3.06 34.18
CA LYS A 73 23.46 -3.36 34.14
C LYS A 73 24.20 -2.08 33.75
N ASN A 74 24.97 -1.53 34.68
CA ASN A 74 25.64 -0.23 34.53
C ASN A 74 26.93 -0.32 33.69
N THR A 75 26.85 -0.88 32.48
CA THR A 75 28.01 -0.97 31.55
C THR A 75 28.30 0.37 30.89
N ILE A 76 27.26 1.11 30.47
CA ILE A 76 27.33 2.48 29.99
C ILE A 76 26.14 3.32 30.49
N THR A 77 26.26 4.65 30.41
CA THR A 77 25.17 5.56 30.77
C THR A 77 24.10 5.65 29.67
N LYS A 78 22.86 6.00 30.06
CA LYS A 78 21.77 6.31 29.12
C LYS A 78 22.13 7.43 28.13
N ALA A 79 22.95 8.39 28.56
CA ALA A 79 23.38 9.51 27.72
C ALA A 79 24.38 9.04 26.65
N GLN A 80 25.36 8.21 27.03
CA GLN A 80 26.31 7.60 26.08
C GLN A 80 25.58 6.74 25.04
N TYR A 81 24.65 5.89 25.50
CA TYR A 81 23.84 5.07 24.60
C TYR A 81 23.02 5.90 23.60
N LEU A 82 22.39 6.99 24.05
CA LEU A 82 21.65 7.88 23.17
C LEU A 82 22.54 8.53 22.12
N GLU A 83 23.78 8.90 22.48
CA GLU A 83 24.72 9.49 21.54
C GLU A 83 25.23 8.47 20.50
N GLU A 84 25.46 7.22 20.92
CA GLU A 84 25.75 6.11 20.00
C GLU A 84 24.60 5.91 19.00
N LEU A 85 23.35 5.86 19.47
CA LEU A 85 22.17 5.74 18.61
C LEU A 85 22.08 6.90 17.60
N ARG A 86 22.35 8.14 18.01
CA ARG A 86 22.34 9.30 17.12
C ARG A 86 23.42 9.22 16.05
N GLY A 87 24.62 8.74 16.41
CA GLY A 87 25.69 8.49 15.45
C GLY A 87 25.28 7.45 14.41
N LEU A 88 24.74 6.31 14.87
CA LEU A 88 24.27 5.22 14.02
C LEU A 88 23.10 5.64 13.12
N SER A 89 22.15 6.42 13.64
CA SER A 89 21.01 6.93 12.88
C SER A 89 21.47 7.75 11.66
N LYS A 90 22.49 8.61 11.81
CA LYS A 90 23.03 9.39 10.68
C LYS A 90 23.61 8.49 9.59
N ILE A 91 24.32 7.43 9.99
CA ILE A 91 24.91 6.46 9.04
C ILE A 91 23.80 5.66 8.36
N ASN A 92 22.79 5.20 9.12
CA ASN A 92 21.60 4.51 8.63
C ASN A 92 20.90 5.33 7.54
N THR A 93 20.52 6.57 7.87
CA THR A 93 19.85 7.49 6.94
C THR A 93 20.70 7.76 5.70
N SER A 94 22.04 7.82 5.82
CA SER A 94 22.92 7.99 4.67
C SER A 94 22.82 6.81 3.70
N TYR A 95 22.83 5.57 4.20
CA TYR A 95 22.72 4.37 3.35
C TYR A 95 21.33 4.23 2.72
N ILE A 96 20.27 4.55 3.45
CA ILE A 96 18.91 4.60 2.90
C ILE A 96 18.87 5.60 1.76
N ARG A 97 19.29 6.84 2.01
CA ARG A 97 19.25 7.92 1.02
C ARG A 97 20.09 7.59 -0.22
N SER A 98 21.30 7.06 -0.05
CA SER A 98 22.13 6.69 -1.20
C SER A 98 21.50 5.55 -2.01
N SER A 99 20.83 4.61 -1.35
CA SER A 99 20.14 3.50 -2.01
C SER A 99 18.91 3.97 -2.77
N GLU A 100 18.12 4.89 -2.21
CA GLU A 100 17.00 5.53 -2.92
C GLU A 100 17.45 6.30 -4.16
N ILE A 101 18.55 7.06 -4.06
CA ILE A 101 19.13 7.77 -5.21
C ILE A 101 19.56 6.77 -6.29
N LEU A 102 20.24 5.70 -5.89
CA LEU A 102 20.71 4.66 -6.81
C LEU A 102 19.55 3.91 -7.47
N PHE A 103 18.47 3.69 -6.72
CA PHE A 103 17.25 3.03 -7.20
C PHE A 103 16.52 3.87 -8.24
N ASN A 104 16.31 5.15 -7.96
CA ASN A 104 15.70 6.07 -8.93
C ASN A 104 16.55 6.16 -10.21
N LYS A 105 17.87 6.21 -10.06
CA LYS A 105 18.79 6.18 -11.20
C LYS A 105 18.65 4.90 -12.02
N ALA A 106 18.55 3.73 -11.38
CA ALA A 106 18.35 2.46 -12.08
C ALA A 106 17.03 2.43 -12.87
N ILE A 107 15.97 3.06 -12.33
CA ILE A 107 14.70 3.23 -13.04
C ILE A 107 14.87 4.14 -14.26
N GLU A 108 15.49 5.30 -14.10
CA GLU A 108 15.70 6.30 -15.16
C GLU A 108 16.58 5.75 -16.30
N GLU A 109 17.63 5.00 -15.97
CA GLU A 109 18.59 4.45 -16.93
C GLU A 109 18.15 3.09 -17.52
N GLY A 110 17.04 2.51 -17.05
CA GLY A 110 16.61 1.19 -17.51
C GLY A 110 17.54 0.05 -17.04
N ASN A 111 18.31 0.25 -15.96
CA ASN A 111 19.22 -0.75 -15.42
C ASN A 111 18.48 -1.78 -14.55
N SER A 112 17.95 -2.84 -15.18
CA SER A 112 17.14 -3.84 -14.49
C SER A 112 17.92 -4.66 -13.47
N GLU A 113 19.21 -4.91 -13.69
CA GLU A 113 20.07 -5.62 -12.73
C GLU A 113 20.18 -4.84 -11.42
N GLN A 114 20.52 -3.56 -11.52
CA GLN A 114 20.64 -2.69 -10.35
C GLN A 114 19.30 -2.47 -9.64
N PHE A 115 18.22 -2.35 -10.40
CA PHE A 115 16.86 -2.28 -9.88
C PHE A 115 16.53 -3.53 -9.04
N ASN A 116 16.74 -4.73 -9.60
CA ASN A 116 16.45 -6.00 -8.93
C ASN A 116 17.29 -6.16 -7.66
N SER A 117 18.59 -5.89 -7.75
CA SER A 117 19.49 -6.01 -6.61
C SER A 117 19.12 -5.07 -5.46
N LEU A 118 18.72 -3.83 -5.75
CA LEU A 118 18.28 -2.87 -4.73
C LEU A 118 16.95 -3.25 -4.06
N ILE A 119 16.01 -3.82 -4.81
CA ILE A 119 14.77 -4.35 -4.21
C ILE A 119 15.09 -5.56 -3.32
N ALA A 120 15.96 -6.46 -3.79
CA ALA A 120 16.32 -7.69 -3.09
C ALA A 120 17.04 -7.45 -1.75
N THR A 121 17.70 -6.30 -1.56
CA THR A 121 18.29 -5.97 -0.24
C THR A 121 17.24 -5.67 0.81
N GLY A 122 16.02 -5.30 0.41
CA GLY A 122 14.96 -4.89 1.34
C GLY A 122 15.15 -3.48 1.92
N ILE A 123 16.11 -2.68 1.43
CA ILE A 123 16.33 -1.31 1.92
C ILE A 123 15.38 -0.29 1.30
N ILE A 124 14.81 -0.62 0.13
CA ILE A 124 13.88 0.26 -0.58
C ILE A 124 12.47 0.08 -0.02
N ASP A 125 11.85 1.19 0.39
CA ASP A 125 10.44 1.19 0.80
C ASP A 125 9.52 0.94 -0.41
N ILE A 126 9.11 -0.31 -0.56
CA ILE A 126 8.23 -0.78 -1.64
C ILE A 126 6.87 -0.06 -1.60
N ASN A 127 6.38 0.34 -0.43
CA ASN A 127 5.11 1.05 -0.32
C ASN A 127 5.24 2.47 -0.85
N LYS A 128 6.35 3.14 -0.53
CA LYS A 128 6.67 4.48 -1.05
C LYS A 128 6.85 4.48 -2.57
N TYR A 129 7.56 3.50 -3.13
CA TYR A 129 7.89 3.41 -4.57
C TYR A 129 6.98 2.48 -5.38
N ARG A 130 5.79 2.19 -4.85
CA ARG A 130 4.87 1.18 -5.39
C ARG A 130 4.54 1.38 -6.86
N ASN A 131 4.28 2.62 -7.29
CA ASN A 131 3.85 2.89 -8.65
C ASN A 131 5.03 2.82 -9.62
N GLU A 132 6.18 3.31 -9.19
CA GLU A 132 7.45 3.30 -9.89
C GLU A 132 7.89 1.87 -10.16
N ILE A 133 7.86 1.00 -9.13
CA ILE A 133 8.15 -0.44 -9.25
C ILE A 133 7.20 -1.10 -10.25
N PHE A 134 5.89 -0.87 -10.11
CA PHE A 134 4.89 -1.47 -10.99
C PHE A 134 5.08 -1.04 -12.46
N ASN A 135 5.28 0.25 -12.69
CA ASN A 135 5.46 0.81 -14.02
C ASN A 135 6.77 0.32 -14.65
N TYR A 136 7.85 0.30 -13.87
CA TYR A 136 9.14 -0.20 -14.34
C TYR A 136 9.06 -1.68 -14.73
N TYR A 137 8.43 -2.51 -13.89
CA TYR A 137 8.15 -3.91 -14.22
C TYR A 137 7.36 -4.07 -15.52
N LEU A 138 6.30 -3.28 -15.72
CA LEU A 138 5.49 -3.38 -16.94
C LEU A 138 6.28 -3.08 -18.23
N SER A 139 7.23 -2.14 -18.16
CA SER A 139 8.07 -1.73 -19.29
C SER A 139 9.25 -2.66 -19.53
N HIS A 140 9.65 -3.45 -18.53
CA HIS A 140 10.88 -4.28 -18.54
C HIS A 140 10.61 -5.73 -18.10
N LYS A 141 9.45 -6.29 -18.45
CA LYS A 141 8.98 -7.59 -17.94
C LYS A 141 9.97 -8.74 -18.16
N ASP A 142 10.73 -8.68 -19.26
CA ASP A 142 11.66 -9.75 -19.65
C ASP A 142 13.00 -9.69 -18.91
N SER A 143 13.32 -8.56 -18.25
CA SER A 143 14.59 -8.32 -17.54
C SER A 143 14.44 -8.12 -16.03
N VAL A 144 13.21 -7.98 -15.53
CA VAL A 144 12.92 -7.84 -14.09
C VAL A 144 12.58 -9.20 -13.50
N TYR A 145 13.34 -9.63 -12.48
CA TYR A 145 12.99 -10.84 -11.72
C TYR A 145 11.82 -10.53 -10.79
N VAL A 146 10.77 -11.34 -10.87
CA VAL A 146 9.60 -11.17 -10.00
C VAL A 146 9.91 -11.75 -8.62
N THR A 147 10.40 -10.91 -7.72
CA THR A 147 10.51 -11.24 -6.30
C THR A 147 9.13 -11.24 -5.63
N VAL A 148 9.04 -11.75 -4.39
CA VAL A 148 7.78 -11.76 -3.63
C VAL A 148 7.24 -10.34 -3.44
N GLU A 149 8.15 -9.39 -3.21
CA GLU A 149 7.87 -7.97 -3.04
C GLU A 149 7.22 -7.37 -4.30
N ILE A 150 7.81 -7.65 -5.47
CA ILE A 150 7.30 -7.17 -6.76
C ILE A 150 5.96 -7.85 -7.08
N GLN A 151 5.82 -9.15 -6.80
CA GLN A 151 4.57 -9.87 -7.01
C GLN A 151 3.44 -9.28 -6.14
N ASN A 152 3.72 -8.93 -4.88
CA ASN A 152 2.75 -8.29 -4.00
C ASN A 152 2.26 -6.96 -4.60
N VAL A 153 3.18 -6.13 -5.13
CA VAL A 153 2.82 -4.88 -5.81
C VAL A 153 1.93 -5.14 -7.03
N ILE A 154 2.26 -6.14 -7.84
CA ILE A 154 1.47 -6.52 -9.03
C ILE A 154 0.07 -7.00 -8.61
N ASP A 155 -0.03 -7.87 -7.62
CA ASP A 155 -1.29 -8.43 -7.14
C ASP A 155 -2.21 -7.37 -6.54
N GLU A 156 -1.66 -6.44 -5.77
CA GLU A 156 -2.42 -5.34 -5.18
C GLU A 156 -2.93 -4.37 -6.25
N GLN A 157 -2.10 -4.03 -7.24
CA GLN A 157 -2.51 -3.16 -8.36
C GLN A 157 -3.58 -3.83 -9.23
N THR A 158 -3.48 -5.13 -9.48
CA THR A 158 -4.49 -5.87 -10.25
C THR A 158 -5.81 -6.02 -9.48
N LYS A 159 -5.78 -6.30 -8.18
CA LYS A 159 -6.98 -6.30 -7.30
C LYS A 159 -7.67 -4.94 -7.30
N THR A 160 -6.91 -3.87 -7.13
CA THR A 160 -7.44 -2.49 -7.12
C THR A 160 -8.12 -2.14 -8.45
N LYS A 161 -7.51 -2.49 -9.59
CA LYS A 161 -8.11 -2.28 -10.92
C LYS A 161 -9.41 -3.06 -11.10
N LYS A 162 -9.46 -4.33 -10.68
CA LYS A 162 -10.68 -5.16 -10.73
C LYS A 162 -11.81 -4.57 -9.87
N GLN A 163 -11.49 -4.08 -8.68
CA GLN A 163 -12.48 -3.47 -7.79
C GLN A 163 -13.02 -2.15 -8.36
N LYS A 164 -12.15 -1.28 -8.89
CA LYS A 164 -12.55 -0.04 -9.58
C LYS A 164 -13.44 -0.32 -10.80
N ALA A 165 -13.12 -1.34 -11.60
CA ALA A 165 -13.93 -1.75 -12.73
C ALA A 165 -15.34 -2.23 -12.29
N LYS A 166 -15.42 -3.00 -11.21
CA LYS A 166 -16.69 -3.45 -10.62
C LYS A 166 -17.56 -2.29 -10.14
N ILE A 167 -16.96 -1.31 -9.46
CA ILE A 167 -17.66 -0.09 -9.00
C ILE A 167 -18.17 0.73 -10.20
N LYS A 168 -17.34 0.92 -11.23
CA LYS A 168 -17.73 1.66 -12.44
C LYS A 168 -18.89 0.98 -13.17
N SER A 169 -18.87 -0.34 -13.29
CA SER A 169 -19.97 -1.13 -13.85
C SER A 169 -21.25 -0.97 -13.02
N HIS A 170 -21.17 -1.08 -11.69
CA HIS A 170 -22.33 -0.91 -10.81
C HIS A 170 -22.95 0.50 -10.91
N ASN A 171 -22.13 1.55 -10.96
CA ASN A 171 -22.62 2.91 -11.11
C ASN A 171 -23.26 3.15 -12.49
N SER A 172 -22.71 2.55 -13.55
CA SER A 172 -23.33 2.59 -14.88
C SER A 172 -24.69 1.89 -14.89
N GLN A 173 -24.82 0.75 -14.20
CA GLN A 173 -26.09 0.05 -14.08
C GLN A 173 -27.14 0.89 -13.34
N ARG A 174 -26.77 1.50 -12.21
CA ARG A 174 -27.65 2.43 -11.48
C ARG A 174 -28.13 3.60 -12.34
N TYR A 175 -27.27 4.14 -13.21
CA TYR A 175 -27.65 5.21 -14.13
C TYR A 175 -28.66 4.74 -15.19
N ILE A 176 -28.48 3.54 -15.75
CA ILE A 176 -29.42 2.94 -16.69
C ILE A 176 -30.77 2.70 -16.03
N ASP A 177 -30.78 2.14 -14.82
CA ASP A 177 -32.00 1.87 -14.06
C ASP A 177 -32.75 3.17 -13.71
N TYR A 178 -32.03 4.22 -13.32
CA TYR A 178 -32.61 5.55 -13.10
C TYR A 178 -33.29 6.10 -14.36
N ARG A 179 -32.62 6.05 -15.52
CA ARG A 179 -33.18 6.51 -16.79
C ARG A 179 -34.43 5.72 -17.18
N ARG A 180 -34.44 4.42 -16.94
CA ARG A 180 -35.61 3.55 -17.19
C ARG A 180 -36.79 3.89 -16.28
N ILE A 181 -36.55 4.15 -15.00
CA ILE A 181 -37.61 4.56 -14.06
C ILE A 181 -38.21 5.92 -14.47
N GLN A 182 -37.38 6.87 -14.91
CA GLN A 182 -37.85 8.17 -15.38
C GLN A 182 -38.72 8.05 -16.64
N SER A 183 -38.30 7.24 -17.62
CA SER A 183 -39.10 7.06 -18.84
C SER A 183 -40.44 6.37 -18.58
N ILE A 184 -40.49 5.42 -17.63
CA ILE A 184 -41.75 4.80 -17.19
C ILE A 184 -42.66 5.83 -16.54
N ARG A 185 -42.15 6.65 -15.61
CA ARG A 185 -42.93 7.71 -14.94
C ARG A 185 -43.51 8.71 -15.91
N GLU A 186 -42.74 9.12 -16.92
CA GLU A 186 -43.23 10.02 -17.96
C GLU A 186 -44.31 9.35 -18.83
N ALA A 187 -44.13 8.08 -19.18
CA ALA A 187 -45.12 7.34 -19.96
C ALA A 187 -46.44 7.18 -19.19
N ASP A 188 -46.36 6.86 -17.90
CA ASP A 188 -47.52 6.76 -17.01
C ASP A 188 -48.23 8.11 -16.86
N ARG A 189 -47.48 9.21 -16.74
CA ARG A 189 -48.06 10.56 -16.70
C ARG A 189 -48.84 10.87 -17.98
N ARG A 190 -48.23 10.63 -19.15
CA ARG A 190 -48.89 10.82 -20.46
C ARG A 190 -50.11 9.92 -20.63
N LYS A 191 -50.10 8.72 -20.05
CA LYS A 191 -51.25 7.80 -20.09
C LYS A 191 -52.39 8.30 -19.21
N LYS A 192 -52.07 8.82 -18.02
CA LYS A 192 -53.04 9.44 -17.11
C LYS A 192 -53.68 10.68 -17.73
N GLU A 193 -52.89 11.60 -18.27
CA GLU A 193 -53.37 12.79 -18.97
C GLU A 193 -54.33 12.43 -20.12
N ARG A 194 -53.99 11.41 -20.93
CA ARG A 194 -54.88 10.92 -21.99
C ARG A 194 -56.18 10.34 -21.45
N TYR A 195 -56.13 9.60 -20.36
CA TYR A 195 -57.32 9.01 -19.76
C TYR A 195 -58.26 10.09 -19.19
N GLU A 196 -57.70 11.13 -18.56
CA GLU A 196 -58.46 12.29 -18.07
C GLU A 196 -59.15 13.05 -19.22
N GLN A 197 -58.45 13.28 -20.34
CA GLN A 197 -59.03 13.91 -21.52
C GLN A 197 -60.18 13.09 -22.12
N LEU A 198 -60.01 11.77 -22.22
CA LEU A 198 -61.06 10.87 -22.72
C LEU A 198 -62.29 10.89 -21.81
N LEU A 199 -62.08 10.83 -20.49
CA LEU A 199 -63.16 10.88 -19.51
C LEU A 199 -63.91 12.21 -19.54
N GLN A 200 -63.18 13.32 -19.70
CA GLN A 200 -63.79 14.66 -19.81
C GLN A 200 -64.66 14.78 -21.07
N LYS A 201 -64.17 14.26 -22.20
CA LYS A 201 -64.92 14.25 -23.46
C LYS A 201 -66.19 13.41 -23.34
N GLU A 202 -66.11 12.20 -22.77
CA GLU A 202 -67.27 11.34 -22.56
C GLU A 202 -68.31 11.99 -21.62
N LEU A 203 -67.84 12.70 -20.59
CA LEU A 203 -68.70 13.41 -19.65
C LEU A 203 -69.44 14.59 -20.32
N GLU A 204 -68.77 15.33 -21.21
CA GLU A 204 -69.40 16.38 -22.00
C GLU A 204 -70.43 15.84 -22.99
N GLU A 205 -70.11 14.75 -23.69
CA GLU A 205 -71.03 14.06 -24.60
C GLU A 205 -72.31 13.61 -23.86
N LYS A 206 -72.16 12.97 -22.69
CA LYS A 206 -73.30 12.56 -21.84
C LYS A 206 -74.11 13.75 -21.32
N LYS A 207 -73.47 14.87 -20.95
CA LYS A 207 -74.19 16.09 -20.53
C LYS A 207 -75.03 16.68 -21.66
N LEU A 208 -74.51 16.70 -22.88
CA LEU A 208 -75.23 17.18 -24.06
C LEU A 208 -76.42 16.27 -24.37
N GLU A 209 -76.24 14.95 -24.27
CA GLU A 209 -77.30 13.98 -24.46
C GLU A 209 -78.43 14.18 -23.45
N ILE A 210 -78.12 14.31 -22.16
CA ILE A 210 -79.11 14.57 -21.10
C ILE A 210 -79.87 15.88 -21.36
N ARG A 211 -79.18 16.97 -21.73
CA ARG A 211 -79.84 18.25 -22.07
C ARG A 211 -80.79 18.11 -23.25
N SER A 212 -80.40 17.35 -24.28
CA SER A 212 -81.25 17.11 -25.45
C SER A 212 -82.49 16.28 -25.12
N GLN A 213 -82.40 15.38 -24.14
CA GLN A 213 -83.53 14.57 -23.65
C GLN A 213 -84.46 15.41 -22.75
N GLN A 214 -83.92 16.31 -21.93
CA GLN A 214 -84.70 17.24 -21.09
C GLN A 214 -85.48 18.29 -21.90
N LEU A 215 -85.00 18.68 -23.08
CA LEU A 215 -85.69 19.59 -24.01
C LEU A 215 -86.77 18.91 -24.86
N LYS A 216 -86.87 17.57 -24.80
CA LYS A 216 -87.88 16.76 -25.53
C LYS A 216 -89.09 16.37 -24.67
N ILE A 217 -89.16 16.87 -23.43
CA ILE A 217 -90.30 16.78 -22.50
C ILE A 217 -90.91 18.17 -22.41
#